data_AF-W3AKG9-F1
#
_entry.id   AF-W3AKG9-F1
#
_cell.length_a   1.000
_cell.length_b   1.000
_cell.length_c   1.000
_cell.angle_alpha   90.00
_cell.angle_beta   90.00
_cell.angle_gamma   90.00
#
_symmetry.space_group_name_H-M   'P 1'
#
loop_
_entity.id
_entity.type
_entity.pdbx_description
1 polymer ?
#
loop_
_entity_poly.entity_id
_entity_poly.type
_entity_poly.pdbx_seq_one_letter_code
_entity_poly.pdbx_strand_id
1 'polypeptide(L)'
;MMKESIVILRTLHENRESTQRDIALQLGVSLGKTNKLISDTVSEGLLVKVDNTEGRGRNVSYEMTEKGRRLLEKYRVEGALILASGFGSRFVPLTYETPKGLLEVFGERMIERQIRQLHEVGIKDITIMVGYLKEKFDYLIDKYDVKLIYNPEFAEKNTLATMHHAMKVLKGRNCYILSSDNWMRENIYHTYEADTWYAATFME
;
A
#
# COMPACT_ATOMS: atom_id res chain seq x y z
N MET A 1 20.18 -9.88 -1.56
CA MET A 1 19.67 -9.20 -0.36
C MET A 1 18.25 -9.69 -0.17
N MET A 2 17.89 -10.19 1.02
CA MET A 2 16.61 -10.90 1.21
C MET A 2 15.45 -9.91 1.34
N LYS A 3 14.37 -10.12 0.57
CA LYS A 3 13.06 -9.45 0.70
C LYS A 3 12.56 -9.50 2.14
N GLU A 4 12.84 -10.61 2.81
CA GLU A 4 12.48 -10.91 4.19
C GLU A 4 13.08 -9.90 5.18
N SER A 5 14.33 -9.46 4.97
CA SER A 5 14.94 -8.44 5.83
C SER A 5 14.18 -7.12 5.71
N ILE A 6 13.68 -6.75 4.53
CA ILE A 6 12.87 -5.54 4.37
C ILE A 6 11.52 -5.67 5.08
N VAL A 7 10.86 -6.83 5.00
CA VAL A 7 9.62 -7.09 5.76
C VAL A 7 9.84 -7.01 7.27
N ILE A 8 10.96 -7.54 7.77
CA ILE A 8 11.34 -7.44 9.19
C ILE A 8 11.52 -5.97 9.58
N LEU A 9 12.32 -5.22 8.82
CA LEU A 9 12.59 -3.80 9.07
C LEU A 9 11.31 -2.96 9.02
N ARG A 10 10.43 -3.21 8.04
CA ARG A 10 9.10 -2.59 7.92
C ARG A 10 8.23 -2.88 9.15
N THR A 11 8.16 -4.14 9.56
CA THR A 11 7.34 -4.57 10.72
C THR A 11 7.78 -3.81 11.97
N LEU A 12 9.09 -3.72 12.22
CA LEU A 12 9.64 -2.98 13.35
C LEU A 12 9.54 -1.45 13.21
N HIS A 13 9.46 -0.94 11.98
CA HIS A 13 9.19 0.48 11.72
C HIS A 13 7.74 0.84 12.08
N GLU A 14 6.79 0.02 11.66
CA GLU A 14 5.35 0.22 11.89
C GLU A 14 4.98 0.00 13.35
N ASN A 15 5.60 -1.00 14.00
CA ASN A 15 5.45 -1.24 15.42
C ASN A 15 6.78 -1.71 16.05
N ARG A 16 7.39 -0.84 16.85
CA ARG A 16 8.66 -1.13 17.53
C ARG A 16 8.55 -2.25 18.57
N GLU A 17 7.34 -2.54 19.05
CA GLU A 17 7.06 -3.58 20.03
C GLU A 17 6.72 -4.93 19.39
N SER A 18 6.78 -5.03 18.05
CA SER A 18 6.50 -6.27 17.34
C SER A 18 7.36 -7.43 17.83
N THR A 19 6.68 -8.51 18.20
CA THR A 19 7.30 -9.76 18.64
C THR A 19 7.79 -10.57 17.45
N GLN A 20 8.58 -11.61 17.72
CA GLN A 20 8.97 -12.59 16.71
C GLN A 20 7.74 -13.30 16.08
N ARG A 21 6.62 -13.40 16.80
CA ARG A 21 5.37 -13.96 16.26
C ARG A 21 4.70 -13.01 15.28
N ASP A 22 4.72 -11.71 15.56
CA ASP A 22 4.17 -10.71 14.65
C ASP A 22 4.97 -10.66 13.35
N ILE A 23 6.30 -10.71 13.47
CA ILE A 23 7.20 -10.78 12.31
C ILE A 23 6.97 -12.09 11.51
N ALA A 24 6.78 -13.22 12.19
CA ALA A 24 6.50 -14.50 11.53
C ALA A 24 5.20 -14.47 10.73
N LEU A 25 4.16 -13.82 11.27
CA LEU A 25 2.88 -13.62 10.60
C LEU A 25 3.04 -12.76 9.35
N GLN A 26 3.77 -11.63 9.45
CA GLN A 26 4.05 -10.75 8.31
C GLN A 26 4.86 -11.42 7.20
N LEU A 27 5.78 -12.30 7.58
CA LEU A 27 6.59 -13.08 6.63
C LEU A 27 5.85 -14.28 6.05
N GLY A 28 4.77 -14.76 6.68
CA GLY A 28 4.10 -16.01 6.32
C GLY A 28 4.99 -17.24 6.52
N VAL A 29 5.84 -17.27 7.54
CA VAL A 29 6.80 -18.37 7.78
C VAL A 29 6.79 -18.87 9.23
N SER A 30 7.41 -20.02 9.48
CA SER A 30 7.52 -20.59 10.84
C SER A 30 8.37 -19.73 11.78
N LEU A 31 8.15 -19.85 13.09
CA LEU A 31 8.96 -19.15 14.10
C LEU A 31 10.45 -19.51 14.02
N GLY A 32 10.78 -20.78 13.74
CA GLY A 32 12.17 -21.20 13.56
C GLY A 32 12.85 -20.51 12.37
N LYS A 33 12.15 -20.42 11.23
CA LYS A 33 12.65 -19.68 10.06
C LYS A 33 12.74 -18.18 10.35
N THR A 34 11.77 -17.62 11.08
CA THR A 34 11.76 -16.22 11.51
C THR A 34 12.97 -15.87 12.36
N ASN A 35 13.30 -16.70 13.37
CA ASN A 35 14.47 -16.50 14.22
C ASN A 35 15.77 -16.53 13.42
N LYS A 36 15.88 -17.43 12.43
CA LYS A 36 17.01 -17.46 11.51
C LYS A 36 17.11 -16.16 10.70
N LEU A 37 16.01 -15.71 10.09
CA LEU A 37 15.98 -14.49 9.28
C LEU A 37 16.32 -13.23 10.10
N ILE A 38 15.85 -13.15 11.35
CA ILE A 38 16.21 -12.07 12.26
C ILE A 38 17.70 -12.12 12.60
N SER A 39 18.24 -13.31 12.91
CA SER A 39 19.68 -13.49 13.16
C SER A 39 20.53 -13.09 11.96
N ASP A 40 20.11 -13.47 10.75
CA ASP A 40 20.77 -13.09 9.50
C ASP A 40 20.75 -11.56 9.35
N THR A 41 19.58 -10.92 9.58
CA THR A 41 19.40 -9.47 9.51
C THR A 41 20.25 -8.70 10.54
N VAL A 42 20.46 -9.28 11.73
CA VAL A 42 21.41 -8.77 12.74
C VAL A 42 22.86 -8.93 12.27
N SER A 43 23.21 -10.09 11.69
CA SER A 43 24.57 -10.33 11.16
C SER A 43 24.94 -9.38 10.02
N GLU A 44 23.94 -8.96 9.23
CA GLU A 44 24.08 -7.93 8.19
C GLU A 44 24.23 -6.50 8.77
N GLY A 45 24.09 -6.32 10.08
CA GLY A 45 24.18 -5.03 10.77
C GLY A 45 22.98 -4.12 10.51
N LEU A 46 21.84 -4.67 10.08
CA LEU A 46 20.61 -3.92 9.84
C LEU A 46 19.78 -3.74 11.12
N LEU A 47 19.92 -4.70 12.05
CA LEU A 47 19.33 -4.68 13.38
C LEU A 47 20.42 -4.86 14.44
N VAL A 48 20.15 -4.35 15.64
CA VAL A 48 20.89 -4.69 16.85
C VAL A 48 19.95 -5.32 17.84
N LYS A 49 20.46 -6.31 18.57
CA LYS A 49 19.74 -6.97 19.64
C LYS A 49 19.83 -6.12 20.90
N VAL A 50 18.70 -5.88 21.56
CA VAL A 50 18.62 -5.19 22.84
C VAL A 50 18.19 -6.21 23.89
N ASP A 51 19.05 -6.44 24.88
CA ASP A 51 18.76 -7.34 25.99
C ASP A 51 18.01 -6.55 27.07
N ASN A 52 16.73 -6.85 27.28
CA ASN A 52 15.97 -6.29 28.40
C ASN A 52 16.30 -7.09 29.66
N THR A 53 16.93 -6.43 30.63
CA THR A 53 17.32 -7.02 31.92
C THR A 53 16.18 -7.11 32.93
N GLU A 54 15.03 -6.50 32.66
CA GLU A 54 13.88 -6.44 33.57
C GLU A 54 12.71 -7.30 33.05
N GLY A 55 12.58 -8.52 33.59
CA GLY A 55 11.45 -9.41 33.31
C GLY A 55 11.73 -10.89 33.60
N ARG A 56 10.70 -11.65 33.97
CA ARG A 56 10.78 -13.12 34.04
C ARG A 56 10.77 -13.68 32.61
N GLY A 57 11.97 -13.85 32.06
CA GLY A 57 12.22 -14.38 30.71
C GLY A 57 13.09 -13.44 29.88
N ARG A 58 13.94 -13.99 29.00
CA ARG A 58 14.72 -13.19 28.02
C ARG A 58 13.79 -12.62 26.96
N ASN A 59 13.12 -11.51 27.24
CA ASN A 59 12.46 -10.72 26.19
C ASN A 59 13.54 -9.99 25.41
N VAL A 60 13.86 -10.53 24.24
CA VAL A 60 14.80 -9.92 23.30
C VAL A 60 14.02 -8.94 22.42
N SER A 61 14.38 -7.67 22.46
CA SER A 61 13.91 -6.67 21.49
C SER A 61 14.98 -6.43 20.43
N TYR A 62 14.56 -5.86 19.29
CA TYR A 62 15.45 -5.51 18.20
C TYR A 62 15.27 -4.04 17.85
N GLU A 63 16.37 -3.32 17.73
CA GLU A 63 16.37 -1.94 17.27
C GLU A 63 17.00 -1.85 15.89
N MET A 64 16.40 -1.02 15.03
CA MET A 64 16.89 -0.79 13.70
C MET A 64 18.10 0.16 13.71
N THR A 65 19.18 -0.29 13.08
CA THR A 65 20.40 0.53 12.93
C THR A 65 20.20 1.60 11.87
N GLU A 66 21.11 2.58 11.82
CA GLU A 66 21.14 3.57 10.75
C GLU A 66 21.33 2.92 9.36
N LYS A 67 22.10 1.83 9.28
CA LYS A 67 22.24 1.03 8.06
C LYS A 67 20.90 0.41 7.66
N GLY A 68 20.16 -0.15 8.62
CA GLY A 68 18.81 -0.67 8.42
C GLY A 68 17.83 0.38 7.90
N ARG A 69 17.81 1.57 8.52
CA ARG A 69 16.94 2.68 8.08
C ARG A 69 17.25 3.14 6.66
N ARG A 70 18.53 3.35 6.34
CA ARG A 70 18.95 3.74 4.98
C ARG A 70 18.63 2.69 3.94
N LEU A 71 18.66 1.41 4.31
CA LEU A 71 18.23 0.35 3.42
C LEU A 71 16.73 0.39 3.21
N LEU A 72 15.95 0.44 4.29
CA LEU A 72 14.48 0.47 4.25
C LEU A 72 13.96 1.65 3.43
N GLU A 73 14.60 2.83 3.52
CA GLU A 73 14.19 4.02 2.77
C GLU A 73 14.18 3.82 1.24
N LYS A 74 15.01 2.92 0.71
CA LYS A 74 15.02 2.59 -0.74
C LYS A 74 13.74 1.87 -1.21
N TYR A 75 12.98 1.33 -0.26
CA TYR A 75 11.74 0.59 -0.49
C TYR A 75 10.50 1.42 -0.11
N ARG A 76 10.69 2.73 0.18
CA ARG A 76 9.57 3.63 0.48
C ARG A 76 8.62 3.67 -0.70
N VAL A 77 7.33 3.57 -0.42
CA VAL A 77 6.28 3.84 -1.40
C VAL A 77 6.10 5.35 -1.49
N GLU A 78 6.28 5.89 -2.68
CA GLU A 78 6.34 7.33 -2.91
C GLU A 78 4.99 7.94 -3.29
N GLY A 79 4.03 7.12 -3.72
CA GLY A 79 2.73 7.59 -4.15
C GLY A 79 1.76 6.47 -4.53
N ALA A 80 0.57 6.88 -4.96
CA ALA A 80 -0.46 5.97 -5.45
C ALA A 80 -1.17 6.53 -6.68
N LEU A 81 -1.51 5.64 -7.62
CA LEU A 81 -2.34 5.92 -8.77
C LEU A 81 -3.65 5.15 -8.65
N ILE A 82 -4.78 5.84 -8.57
CA ILE A 82 -6.11 5.23 -8.54
C ILE A 82 -6.76 5.33 -9.92
N LEU A 83 -7.16 4.20 -10.48
CA LEU A 83 -7.79 4.10 -11.79
C LEU A 83 -9.32 4.18 -11.65
N ALA A 84 -9.88 5.35 -12.00
CA ALA A 84 -11.30 5.66 -11.85
C ALA A 84 -11.98 6.12 -13.16
N SER A 85 -11.32 6.01 -14.32
CA SER A 85 -11.83 6.57 -15.58
C SER A 85 -13.01 5.81 -16.21
N GLY A 86 -13.20 4.53 -15.86
CA GLY A 86 -14.13 3.64 -16.56
C GLY A 86 -15.60 3.82 -16.17
N PHE A 87 -16.49 3.60 -17.15
CA PHE A 87 -17.95 3.68 -16.98
C PHE A 87 -18.52 2.73 -15.91
N GLY A 88 -18.04 1.48 -15.88
CA GLY A 88 -18.54 0.47 -14.93
C GLY A 88 -19.90 -0.11 -15.33
N SER A 89 -20.04 -0.58 -16.57
CA SER A 89 -21.31 -1.11 -17.12
C SER A 89 -21.91 -2.26 -16.33
N ARG A 90 -21.07 -3.07 -15.67
CA ARG A 90 -21.53 -4.20 -14.85
C ARG A 90 -22.24 -3.78 -13.56
N PHE A 91 -22.12 -2.51 -13.17
CA PHE A 91 -22.77 -1.95 -11.99
C PHE A 91 -24.04 -1.17 -12.32
N VAL A 92 -24.50 -1.18 -13.59
CA VAL A 92 -25.78 -0.59 -13.96
C VAL A 92 -26.92 -1.22 -13.15
N PRO A 93 -27.89 -0.44 -12.63
CA PRO A 93 -28.12 1.00 -12.89
C PRO A 93 -27.34 1.97 -11.98
N LEU A 94 -26.57 1.48 -11.00
CA LEU A 94 -25.89 2.32 -10.01
C LEU A 94 -24.93 3.33 -10.65
N THR A 95 -24.35 2.97 -11.79
CA THR A 95 -23.34 3.79 -12.49
C THR A 95 -23.89 4.85 -13.44
N TYR A 96 -25.21 4.99 -13.60
CA TYR A 96 -25.75 6.04 -14.48
C TYR A 96 -25.46 7.46 -13.96
N GLU A 97 -25.52 7.67 -12.64
CA GLU A 97 -25.34 9.01 -12.06
C GLU A 97 -24.12 9.10 -11.12
N THR A 98 -23.54 7.94 -10.77
CA THR A 98 -22.42 7.83 -9.83
C THR A 98 -21.31 6.98 -10.44
N PRO A 99 -20.10 7.51 -10.69
CA PRO A 99 -19.00 6.70 -11.21
C PRO A 99 -18.65 5.60 -10.21
N LYS A 100 -18.24 4.42 -10.72
CA LYS A 100 -18.07 3.20 -9.90
C LYS A 100 -17.23 3.39 -8.62
N GLY A 101 -16.19 4.23 -8.66
CA GLY A 101 -15.33 4.47 -7.51
C GLY A 101 -15.97 5.27 -6.37
N LEU A 102 -17.06 5.97 -6.65
CA LEU A 102 -17.85 6.75 -5.68
C LEU A 102 -19.05 5.97 -5.13
N LEU A 103 -19.27 4.72 -5.57
CA LEU A 103 -20.26 3.86 -4.96
C LEU A 103 -19.85 3.54 -3.51
N GLU A 104 -20.87 3.37 -2.67
CA GLU A 104 -20.69 3.14 -1.24
C GLU A 104 -20.81 1.64 -0.89
N VAL A 105 -19.93 1.21 0.00
CA VAL A 105 -19.96 -0.12 0.62
C VAL A 105 -19.83 0.08 2.12
N PHE A 106 -20.78 -0.47 2.89
CA PHE A 106 -20.92 -0.22 4.33
C PHE A 106 -20.97 1.28 4.71
N GLY A 107 -21.60 2.10 3.86
CA GLY A 107 -21.77 3.55 4.09
C GLY A 107 -20.51 4.39 3.84
N GLU A 108 -19.47 3.81 3.23
CA GLU A 108 -18.23 4.51 2.87
C GLU A 108 -17.97 4.41 1.37
N ARG A 109 -17.64 5.53 0.72
CA ARG A 109 -17.24 5.53 -0.69
C ARG A 109 -15.93 4.78 -0.86
N MET A 110 -15.89 3.83 -1.79
CA MET A 110 -14.72 2.95 -1.98
C MET A 110 -13.42 3.74 -2.20
N ILE A 111 -13.45 4.78 -3.03
CA ILE A 111 -12.25 5.59 -3.28
C ILE A 111 -11.83 6.43 -2.06
N GLU A 112 -12.78 6.97 -1.28
CA GLU A 112 -12.46 7.73 -0.06
C GLU A 112 -11.78 6.84 0.98
N ARG A 113 -12.25 5.60 1.11
CA ARG A 113 -11.64 4.59 1.98
C ARG A 113 -10.18 4.32 1.61
N GLN A 114 -9.93 4.05 0.32
CA GLN A 114 -8.57 3.78 -0.16
C GLN A 114 -7.64 4.98 0.08
N ILE A 115 -8.11 6.20 -0.18
CA ILE A 115 -7.35 7.43 0.07
C ILE A 115 -7.01 7.57 1.56
N ARG A 116 -7.99 7.37 2.46
CA ARG A 116 -7.75 7.40 3.90
C ARG A 116 -6.71 6.36 4.34
N GLN A 117 -6.82 5.14 3.85
CA GLN A 117 -5.89 4.05 4.17
C GLN A 117 -4.47 4.35 3.70
N LEU A 118 -4.32 4.94 2.51
CA LEU A 118 -3.02 5.43 2.03
C LEU A 118 -2.46 6.55 2.93
N HIS A 119 -3.31 7.50 3.35
CA HIS A 119 -2.90 8.56 4.27
C HIS A 119 -2.47 8.04 5.64
N GLU A 120 -3.14 7.01 6.16
CA GLU A 120 -2.81 6.37 7.44
C GLU A 120 -1.36 5.81 7.46
N VAL A 121 -0.87 5.35 6.31
CA VAL A 121 0.52 4.87 6.14
C VAL A 121 1.46 5.93 5.57
N GLY A 122 1.02 7.20 5.53
CA GLY A 122 1.83 8.33 5.13
C GLY A 122 2.00 8.54 3.62
N ILE A 123 1.28 7.81 2.78
CA ILE A 123 1.28 7.97 1.33
C ILE A 123 0.27 9.06 0.95
N LYS A 124 0.76 10.28 0.70
CA LYS A 124 -0.07 11.45 0.39
C LYS A 124 -0.02 11.90 -1.08
N ASP A 125 1.02 11.51 -1.83
CA ASP A 125 1.08 11.81 -3.27
C ASP A 125 0.16 10.83 -4.02
N ILE A 126 -1.11 11.20 -4.09
CA ILE A 126 -2.17 10.38 -4.68
C ILE A 126 -2.65 11.07 -5.96
N THR A 127 -2.63 10.33 -7.06
CA THR A 127 -3.20 10.75 -8.34
C THR A 127 -4.34 9.83 -8.71
N ILE A 128 -5.46 10.40 -9.16
CA ILE A 128 -6.64 9.68 -9.60
C ILE A 128 -6.83 9.92 -11.10
N MET A 129 -6.80 8.84 -11.87
CA MET A 129 -7.19 8.89 -13.27
C MET A 129 -8.71 8.92 -13.37
N VAL A 130 -9.27 10.01 -13.87
CA VAL A 130 -10.71 10.22 -14.04
C VAL A 130 -11.10 10.19 -15.52
N GLY A 131 -12.38 10.06 -15.81
CA GLY A 131 -12.90 9.86 -17.15
C GLY A 131 -14.41 10.08 -17.16
N TYR A 132 -15.17 8.99 -17.10
CA TYR A 132 -16.61 9.04 -16.93
C TYR A 132 -17.03 9.81 -15.68
N LEU A 133 -17.93 10.80 -15.83
CA LEU A 133 -18.42 11.69 -14.77
C LEU A 133 -17.30 12.32 -13.92
N LYS A 134 -16.19 12.75 -14.55
CA LYS A 134 -14.98 13.23 -13.88
C LYS A 134 -15.24 14.30 -12.81
N GLU A 135 -16.21 15.19 -13.04
CA GLU A 135 -16.56 16.32 -12.18
C GLU A 135 -17.04 15.85 -10.80
N LYS A 136 -17.56 14.62 -10.70
CA LYS A 136 -17.99 14.02 -9.44
C LYS A 136 -16.80 13.76 -8.50
N PHE A 137 -15.56 13.74 -9.00
CA PHE A 137 -14.35 13.52 -8.20
C PHE A 137 -13.70 14.82 -7.70
N ASP A 138 -14.10 16.00 -8.21
CA ASP A 138 -13.40 17.26 -7.94
C ASP A 138 -13.28 17.58 -6.44
N TYR A 139 -14.31 17.25 -5.65
CA TYR A 139 -14.32 17.47 -4.20
C TYR A 139 -13.20 16.72 -3.46
N LEU A 140 -12.64 15.65 -4.06
CA LEU A 140 -11.54 14.89 -3.46
C LEU A 140 -10.25 15.71 -3.41
N ILE A 141 -10.07 16.68 -4.32
CA ILE A 141 -8.90 17.57 -4.35
C ILE A 141 -8.82 18.33 -3.03
N ASP A 142 -9.87 19.03 -2.65
CA ASP A 142 -9.87 19.84 -1.42
C ASP A 142 -10.00 18.98 -0.16
N LYS A 143 -10.78 17.89 -0.23
CA LYS A 143 -11.05 17.04 0.94
C LYS A 143 -9.83 16.19 1.33
N TYR A 144 -9.03 15.77 0.36
CA TYR A 144 -7.95 14.80 0.57
C TYR A 144 -6.60 15.17 -0.07
N ASP A 145 -6.46 16.35 -0.67
CA ASP A 145 -5.19 16.79 -1.29
C ASP A 145 -4.70 15.83 -2.39
N VAL A 146 -5.61 15.38 -3.25
CA VAL A 146 -5.30 14.48 -4.38
C VAL A 146 -5.23 15.23 -5.70
N LYS A 147 -4.53 14.65 -6.69
CA LYS A 147 -4.47 15.16 -8.06
C LYS A 147 -5.43 14.39 -8.97
N LEU A 148 -6.13 15.08 -9.87
CA LEU A 148 -6.94 14.43 -10.90
C LEU A 148 -6.26 14.57 -12.26
N ILE A 149 -6.21 13.47 -13.03
CA ILE A 149 -5.79 13.47 -14.42
C ILE A 149 -6.90 12.88 -15.28
N TYR A 150 -7.34 13.63 -16.27
CA TYR A 150 -8.40 13.18 -17.17
C TYR A 150 -7.84 12.29 -18.29
N ASN A 151 -8.45 11.12 -18.47
CA ASN A 151 -8.27 10.29 -19.66
C ASN A 151 -9.37 10.65 -20.69
N PRO A 152 -9.07 11.34 -21.79
CA PRO A 152 -10.06 11.68 -22.82
C PRO A 152 -10.57 10.47 -23.60
N GLU A 153 -9.83 9.37 -23.60
CA GLU A 153 -10.13 8.17 -24.39
C GLU A 153 -10.88 7.10 -23.55
N PHE A 154 -11.41 7.47 -22.37
CA PHE A 154 -12.01 6.53 -21.42
C PHE A 154 -13.20 5.73 -21.98
N ALA A 155 -13.90 6.29 -22.98
CA ALA A 155 -15.08 5.67 -23.60
C ALA A 155 -14.72 4.67 -24.71
N GLU A 156 -13.56 4.86 -25.36
CA GLU A 156 -13.16 4.10 -26.55
C GLU A 156 -12.07 3.07 -26.25
N LYS A 157 -11.26 3.34 -25.22
CA LYS A 157 -10.09 2.52 -24.87
C LYS A 157 -10.21 1.94 -23.47
N ASN A 158 -9.43 0.90 -23.24
CA ASN A 158 -9.40 0.19 -21.96
C ASN A 158 -8.38 0.81 -20.98
N THR A 159 -8.22 0.15 -19.83
CA THR A 159 -7.31 0.56 -18.75
C THR A 159 -5.87 0.78 -19.21
N LEU A 160 -5.40 0.12 -20.27
CA LEU A 160 -4.04 0.32 -20.79
C LEU A 160 -3.82 1.75 -21.30
N ALA A 161 -4.83 2.35 -21.95
CA ALA A 161 -4.75 3.74 -22.37
C ALA A 161 -4.76 4.69 -21.16
N THR A 162 -5.57 4.41 -20.14
CA THR A 162 -5.53 5.14 -18.87
C THR A 162 -4.13 5.10 -18.24
N MET A 163 -3.49 3.93 -18.22
CA MET A 163 -2.12 3.77 -17.73
C MET A 163 -1.11 4.54 -18.58
N HIS A 164 -1.26 4.55 -19.90
CA HIS A 164 -0.41 5.33 -20.79
C HIS A 164 -0.40 6.82 -20.44
N HIS A 165 -1.57 7.41 -20.19
CA HIS A 165 -1.71 8.80 -19.75
C HIS A 165 -1.10 9.06 -18.37
N ALA A 166 -1.08 8.04 -17.51
CA ALA A 166 -0.50 8.11 -16.16
C ALA A 166 1.01 7.81 -16.10
N MET A 167 1.67 7.44 -17.21
CA MET A 167 3.07 6.95 -17.19
C MET A 167 4.05 7.91 -16.51
N LYS A 168 3.83 9.23 -16.64
CA LYS A 168 4.70 10.24 -16.00
C LYS A 168 4.60 10.22 -14.48
N VAL A 169 3.44 9.84 -13.91
CA VAL A 169 3.22 9.73 -12.47
C VAL A 169 4.04 8.59 -11.88
N LEU A 170 4.17 7.49 -12.63
CA LEU A 170 4.79 6.24 -12.16
C LEU A 170 6.30 6.16 -12.42
N LYS A 171 6.84 7.03 -13.28
CA LYS A 171 8.20 6.86 -13.81
C LYS A 171 9.26 6.98 -12.71
N GLY A 172 9.98 5.88 -12.48
CA GLY A 172 11.14 5.83 -11.59
C GLY A 172 10.80 5.90 -10.10
N ARG A 173 9.56 5.57 -9.74
CA ARG A 173 9.04 5.66 -8.38
C ARG A 173 8.37 4.37 -7.95
N ASN A 174 8.41 4.08 -6.66
CA ASN A 174 7.61 3.00 -6.07
C ASN A 174 6.19 3.52 -5.84
N CYS A 175 5.20 2.92 -6.50
CA CYS A 175 3.81 3.37 -6.38
C CYS A 175 2.83 2.21 -6.34
N TYR A 176 1.74 2.39 -5.59
CA TYR A 176 0.56 1.53 -5.75
C TYR A 176 -0.21 1.92 -7.01
N ILE A 177 -0.76 0.92 -7.69
CA ILE A 177 -1.75 1.10 -8.77
C ILE A 177 -3.02 0.40 -8.32
N LEU A 178 -4.10 1.17 -8.16
CA LEU A 178 -5.31 0.73 -7.49
C LEU A 178 -6.52 0.83 -8.42
N SER A 179 -7.46 -0.11 -8.30
CA SER A 179 -8.77 0.02 -8.93
C SER A 179 -9.72 0.76 -8.00
N SER A 180 -10.40 1.79 -8.50
CA SER A 180 -11.29 2.62 -7.68
C SER A 180 -12.51 1.86 -7.13
N ASP A 181 -12.87 0.73 -7.74
CA ASP A 181 -14.04 -0.11 -7.41
C ASP A 181 -13.69 -1.30 -6.50
N ASN A 182 -12.57 -1.22 -5.78
CA ASN A 182 -12.26 -2.16 -4.70
C ASN A 182 -12.50 -1.50 -3.34
N TRP A 183 -13.21 -2.22 -2.48
CA TRP A 183 -13.36 -1.86 -1.07
C TRP A 183 -12.44 -2.73 -0.22
N MET A 184 -11.41 -2.13 0.38
CA MET A 184 -10.41 -2.86 1.16
C MET A 184 -10.86 -2.99 2.61
N ARG A 185 -11.19 -4.20 3.07
CA ARG A 185 -11.67 -4.43 4.45
C ARG A 185 -10.67 -3.92 5.49
N GLU A 186 -9.41 -4.22 5.31
CA GLU A 186 -8.31 -3.82 6.19
C GLU A 186 -7.36 -2.90 5.42
N ASN A 187 -6.52 -2.17 6.14
CA ASN A 187 -5.46 -1.38 5.51
C ASN A 187 -4.32 -2.34 5.13
N ILE A 188 -4.22 -2.63 3.84
CA ILE A 188 -3.21 -3.55 3.27
C ILE A 188 -2.00 -2.79 2.72
N TYR A 189 -2.00 -1.46 2.80
CA TYR A 189 -0.92 -0.63 2.32
C TYR A 189 0.14 -0.48 3.41
N HIS A 190 1.37 -0.19 2.98
CA HIS A 190 2.50 0.00 3.87
C HIS A 190 3.35 1.19 3.41
N THR A 191 4.02 1.86 4.35
CA THR A 191 4.98 2.92 4.04
C THR A 191 6.16 2.41 3.20
N TYR A 192 6.52 1.13 3.39
CA TYR A 192 7.60 0.46 2.68
C TYR A 192 7.12 -0.87 2.14
N GLU A 193 7.50 -1.20 0.92
CA GLU A 193 7.16 -2.48 0.30
C GLU A 193 8.40 -3.23 -0.14
N ALA A 194 8.56 -4.46 0.34
CA ALA A 194 9.74 -5.27 0.09
C ALA A 194 9.81 -5.78 -1.37
N ASP A 195 8.67 -5.88 -2.03
CA ASP A 195 8.53 -6.47 -3.36
C ASP A 195 7.22 -6.01 -4.01
N THR A 196 7.09 -6.28 -5.30
CA THR A 196 5.83 -6.10 -6.03
C THR A 196 4.83 -7.19 -5.64
N TRP A 197 3.59 -6.79 -5.41
CA TRP A 197 2.47 -7.70 -5.19
C TRP A 197 1.21 -7.16 -5.85
N TYR A 198 0.23 -8.04 -6.06
CA TYR A 198 -1.08 -7.67 -6.60
C TYR A 198 -2.17 -8.32 -5.76
N ALA A 199 -3.24 -7.58 -5.49
CA ALA A 199 -4.43 -8.13 -4.87
C ALA A 199 -5.20 -8.97 -5.90
N ALA A 200 -5.42 -10.25 -5.61
CA ALA A 200 -6.20 -11.15 -6.44
C ALA A 200 -7.11 -12.02 -5.58
N THR A 201 -8.27 -12.37 -6.12
CA THR A 201 -9.11 -13.43 -5.58
C THR A 201 -8.62 -14.76 -6.15
N PHE A 202 -8.21 -15.68 -5.27
CA PHE A 202 -7.96 -17.05 -5.67
C PHE A 202 -9.30 -17.70 -6.04
N MET A 203 -9.38 -18.29 -7.23
CA MET A 203 -10.49 -19.14 -7.66
C MET A 203 -9.93 -20.54 -7.89
N GLU A 204 -10.47 -21.53 -7.18
CA GLU A 204 -10.18 -22.96 -7.38
C GLU A 204 -10.84 -23.51 -8.66
#